data_AF-A0A523R2X6-F1
#
_entry.id   AF-A0A523R2X6-F1
#
_cell.length_a   1.000
_cell.length_b   1.000
_cell.length_c   1.000
_cell.angle_alpha   90.00
_cell.angle_beta   90.00
_cell.angle_gamma   90.00
#
_symmetry.space_group_name_H-M   'P 1'
#
loop_
_entity.id
_entity.type
_entity.pdbx_description
1 polymer ?
#
loop_
_entity_poly.entity_id
_entity_poly.type
_entity_poly.pdbx_seq_one_letter_code
_entity_poly.pdbx_strand_id
1 'polypeptide(L)'
;MVKCRICEKKSDMISKSLPLCLDCIREGSARSLKIIERSHKESRKSFDLPHKPHEKGEIKCPVCGNQCRMKDDETGFCGLRYAEKWLLRTKGVGWLDWYYDPLPTNCVASFCKSP
;
A
#
# COMPACT_ATOMS: atom_id res chain seq x y z
N MET A 1 -1.49 25.29 11.05
CA MET A 1 -2.49 25.11 9.96
C MET A 1 -1.82 24.88 8.61
N VAL A 2 -2.26 23.85 7.88
CA VAL A 2 -1.82 23.55 6.49
C VAL A 2 -2.89 24.02 5.52
N LYS A 3 -2.47 24.47 4.31
CA LYS A 3 -3.36 24.94 3.24
C LYS A 3 -3.66 23.80 2.26
N CYS A 4 -4.94 23.56 1.96
CA CYS A 4 -5.36 22.65 0.89
C CYS A 4 -4.83 23.15 -0.47
N ARG A 5 -4.21 22.27 -1.25
CA ARG A 5 -3.65 22.61 -2.58
C ARG A 5 -4.68 22.77 -3.70
N ILE A 6 -5.97 22.61 -3.41
CA ILE A 6 -7.08 22.74 -4.36
C ILE A 6 -7.96 23.92 -3.99
N CYS A 7 -8.71 23.83 -2.89
CA CYS A 7 -9.68 24.85 -2.47
C CYS A 7 -9.10 25.91 -1.53
N GLU A 8 -7.79 25.87 -1.24
CA GLU A 8 -7.08 26.87 -0.44
C GLU A 8 -7.48 27.00 1.04
N LYS A 9 -8.44 26.22 1.52
CA LYS A 9 -8.84 26.15 2.92
C LYS A 9 -7.64 25.82 3.82
N LYS A 10 -7.48 26.57 4.91
CA LYS A 10 -6.49 26.30 5.96
C LYS A 10 -7.16 25.56 7.12
N SER A 11 -6.52 24.52 7.64
CA SER A 11 -6.99 23.80 8.82
C SER A 11 -5.82 23.03 9.45
N ASP A 12 -5.88 22.81 10.76
CA ASP A 12 -4.94 21.91 11.46
C ASP A 12 -5.25 20.43 11.22
N MET A 13 -6.44 20.12 10.69
CA MET A 13 -6.84 18.77 10.27
C MET A 13 -6.24 18.36 8.92
N ILE A 14 -5.56 19.27 8.22
CA ILE A 14 -4.92 18.98 6.94
C ILE A 14 -3.48 18.55 7.20
N SER A 15 -3.12 17.35 6.73
CA SER A 15 -1.77 16.82 6.86
C SER A 15 -0.76 17.59 6.01
N LYS A 16 0.47 17.73 6.51
CA LYS A 16 1.61 18.23 5.70
C LYS A 16 1.99 17.25 4.59
N SER A 17 1.90 15.93 4.84
CA SER A 17 2.26 14.89 3.87
C SER A 17 1.21 14.73 2.78
N LEU A 18 -0.08 14.90 3.12
CA LEU A 18 -1.20 14.95 2.18
C LEU A 18 -1.93 16.29 2.29
N PRO A 19 -1.46 17.34 1.58
CA PRO A 19 -1.96 18.71 1.74
C PRO A 19 -3.30 18.94 1.00
N LEU A 20 -4.31 18.15 1.34
CA LEU A 20 -5.68 18.20 0.83
C LEU A 20 -6.67 18.13 1.99
N CYS A 21 -7.77 18.87 1.90
CA CYS A 21 -8.88 18.74 2.86
C CYS A 21 -9.77 17.54 2.52
N LEU A 22 -10.58 17.11 3.48
CA LEU A 22 -11.53 16.00 3.33
C LEU A 22 -12.49 16.20 2.14
N ASP A 23 -12.98 17.41 1.94
CA ASP A 23 -13.94 17.73 0.87
C ASP A 23 -13.31 17.47 -0.51
N CYS A 24 -12.10 17.98 -0.76
CA CYS A 24 -11.39 17.77 -2.02
C CYS A 24 -10.92 16.32 -2.23
N ILE A 25 -10.67 15.57 -1.15
CA ILE A 25 -10.36 14.14 -1.24
C ILE A 25 -11.61 13.38 -1.72
N ARG A 26 -12.78 13.67 -1.13
CA ARG A 26 -14.05 13.02 -1.48
C ARG A 26 -14.56 13.39 -2.86
N GLU A 27 -14.36 14.63 -3.29
CA GLU A 27 -14.71 15.10 -4.63
C GLU A 27 -13.94 14.33 -5.72
N GLY A 28 -12.72 13.86 -5.42
CA GLY A 28 -11.99 12.97 -6.32
C GLY A 28 -11.57 13.59 -7.66
N SER A 29 -11.43 14.93 -7.72
CA SER A 29 -11.01 15.60 -8.96
C SER A 29 -9.66 15.09 -9.48
N ALA A 30 -9.42 15.19 -10.79
CA ALA A 30 -8.16 14.73 -11.40
C ALA A 30 -6.90 15.35 -10.74
N ARG A 31 -7.01 16.60 -10.26
CA ARG A 31 -5.94 17.27 -9.50
C ARG A 31 -5.75 16.67 -8.11
N SER A 32 -6.85 16.31 -7.44
CA SER A 32 -6.84 15.62 -6.14
C SER A 32 -6.15 14.28 -6.26
N LEU A 33 -6.57 13.46 -7.22
CA LEU A 33 -6.00 12.12 -7.48
C LEU A 33 -4.50 12.19 -7.79
N LYS A 34 -4.04 13.16 -8.59
CA LYS A 34 -2.60 13.36 -8.87
C LYS A 34 -1.79 13.68 -7.62
N ILE A 35 -2.32 14.49 -6.71
CA ILE A 35 -1.65 14.85 -5.45
C ILE A 35 -1.62 13.64 -4.51
N ILE A 36 -2.73 12.89 -4.41
CA ILE A 36 -2.84 11.67 -3.62
C ILE A 36 -1.85 10.61 -4.12
N GLU A 37 -1.82 10.35 -5.42
CA GLU A 37 -0.90 9.39 -6.04
C GLU A 37 0.56 9.76 -5.77
N ARG A 38 0.92 11.04 -5.91
CA ARG A 38 2.27 11.51 -5.55
C ARG A 38 2.57 11.28 -4.07
N SER A 39 1.63 11.56 -3.17
CA SER A 39 1.81 11.33 -1.74
C SER A 39 2.02 9.84 -1.43
N HIS A 40 1.28 8.94 -2.08
CA HIS A 40 1.47 7.49 -1.92
C HIS A 40 2.83 7.04 -2.44
N LYS A 41 3.27 7.56 -3.59
CA LYS A 41 4.59 7.27 -4.15
C LYS A 41 5.72 7.68 -3.19
N GLU A 42 5.69 8.90 -2.68
CA GLU A 42 6.74 9.38 -1.77
C GLU A 42 6.76 8.62 -0.44
N SER A 43 5.58 8.31 0.12
CA SER A 43 5.46 7.51 1.36
C SER A 43 6.11 6.12 1.23
N ARG A 44 6.04 5.51 0.05
CA ARG A 44 6.58 4.17 -0.20
C ARG A 44 8.06 4.19 -0.59
N LYS A 45 8.51 5.27 -1.22
CA LYS A 45 9.90 5.47 -1.64
C LYS A 45 10.88 5.41 -0.47
N SER A 46 10.54 5.94 0.71
CA SER A 46 11.42 5.91 1.89
C SER A 46 11.73 4.51 2.42
N PHE A 47 10.99 3.49 1.97
CA PHE A 47 11.15 2.09 2.35
C PHE A 47 11.58 1.22 1.17
N ASP A 48 11.99 1.83 0.05
CA ASP A 48 12.31 1.13 -1.20
C ASP A 48 11.18 0.20 -1.68
N LEU A 49 9.93 0.59 -1.43
CA LEU A 49 8.75 -0.19 -1.79
C LEU A 49 8.17 0.26 -3.15
N PRO A 50 7.66 -0.68 -3.97
CA PRO A 50 7.03 -0.34 -5.24
C PRO A 50 5.82 0.57 -5.05
N HIS A 51 5.70 1.64 -5.83
CA HIS A 51 4.58 2.58 -5.74
C HIS A 51 3.21 1.93 -6.04
N LYS A 52 3.17 0.98 -6.97
CA LYS A 52 1.98 0.22 -7.35
C LYS A 52 2.30 -1.27 -7.36
N PRO A 53 1.28 -2.14 -7.21
CA PRO A 53 1.45 -3.56 -7.51
C PRO A 53 2.00 -3.76 -8.93
N HIS A 54 2.89 -4.74 -9.09
CA HIS A 54 3.36 -5.16 -10.40
C HIS A 54 2.26 -5.94 -11.12
N GLU A 55 2.08 -5.71 -12.43
CA GLU A 55 0.99 -6.33 -13.22
C GLU A 55 1.48 -7.04 -14.49
N LYS A 56 2.77 -6.91 -14.83
CA LYS A 56 3.31 -7.28 -16.15
C LYS A 56 4.31 -8.44 -16.14
N GLY A 57 4.65 -9.00 -14.98
CA GLY A 57 5.60 -10.09 -14.88
C GLY A 57 4.99 -11.49 -14.99
N GLU A 58 5.84 -12.48 -15.15
CA GLU A 58 5.45 -13.89 -15.26
C GLU A 58 5.14 -14.53 -13.88
N ILE A 59 5.68 -13.99 -12.79
CA ILE A 59 5.62 -14.60 -11.45
C ILE A 59 4.46 -13.99 -10.67
N LYS A 60 3.37 -14.76 -10.49
CA LYS A 60 2.18 -14.33 -9.76
C LYS A 60 2.26 -14.67 -8.27
N CYS A 61 2.01 -13.69 -7.40
CA CYS A 61 1.80 -13.88 -5.97
C CYS A 61 0.30 -13.95 -5.65
N PRO A 62 -0.26 -15.09 -5.22
CA PRO A 62 -1.70 -15.25 -5.00
C PRO A 62 -2.18 -14.89 -3.58
N VAL A 63 -1.29 -14.44 -2.68
CA VAL A 63 -1.53 -14.39 -1.22
C VAL A 63 -2.56 -13.33 -0.78
N CYS A 64 -2.70 -12.22 -1.51
CA CYS A 64 -3.61 -11.13 -1.13
C CYS A 64 -4.29 -10.52 -2.37
N GLY A 65 -5.24 -9.60 -2.14
CA GLY A 65 -6.02 -8.96 -3.21
C GLY A 65 -5.20 -8.18 -4.25
N ASN A 66 -3.95 -7.80 -3.94
CA ASN A 66 -3.08 -7.12 -4.91
C ASN A 66 -2.60 -8.04 -6.04
N GLN A 67 -2.60 -9.37 -5.83
CA GLN A 67 -2.21 -10.39 -6.79
C GLN A 67 -1.00 -10.03 -7.70
N CYS A 68 0.09 -9.52 -7.11
CA CYS A 68 1.20 -8.95 -7.87
C CYS A 68 1.76 -9.94 -8.91
N ARG A 69 2.03 -9.45 -10.12
CA ARG A 69 2.69 -10.15 -11.23
C ARG A 69 4.08 -9.54 -11.46
N MET A 70 5.09 -10.17 -10.88
CA MET A 70 6.47 -9.70 -10.80
C MET A 70 7.35 -10.33 -11.88
N LYS A 71 8.30 -9.57 -12.41
CA LYS A 71 9.44 -10.07 -13.18
C LYS A 71 10.50 -10.60 -12.22
N ASP A 72 11.49 -11.31 -12.74
CA ASP A 72 12.64 -11.72 -11.93
C ASP A 72 13.31 -10.50 -11.27
N ASP A 73 13.80 -10.69 -10.05
CA ASP A 73 14.39 -9.66 -9.16
C ASP A 73 13.45 -8.53 -8.70
N GLU A 74 12.15 -8.57 -9.01
CA GLU A 74 11.19 -7.60 -8.48
C GLU A 74 10.69 -7.96 -7.07
N THR A 75 10.53 -6.94 -6.22
CA THR A 75 9.87 -7.08 -4.90
C THR A 75 8.40 -6.72 -5.02
N GLY A 76 7.53 -7.51 -4.39
CA GLY A 76 6.08 -7.31 -4.39
C GLY A 76 5.64 -6.08 -3.61
N PHE A 77 4.39 -5.68 -3.80
CA PHE A 77 3.84 -4.47 -3.18
C PHE A 77 3.90 -4.49 -1.64
N CYS A 78 3.83 -5.65 -0.99
CA CYS A 78 3.96 -5.72 0.46
C CYS A 78 5.40 -5.57 0.98
N GLY A 79 6.42 -5.62 0.09
CA GLY A 79 7.82 -5.66 0.49
C GLY A 79 8.32 -7.03 0.98
N LEU A 80 7.39 -7.93 1.34
CA LEU A 80 7.69 -9.24 1.91
C LEU A 80 7.93 -10.31 0.86
N ARG A 81 7.15 -10.33 -0.22
CA ARG A 81 7.31 -11.31 -1.31
C ARG A 81 8.21 -10.74 -2.39
N TYR A 82 9.05 -11.56 -3.01
CA TYR A 82 9.90 -11.14 -4.13
C TYR A 82 10.09 -12.31 -5.10
N ALA A 83 10.43 -11.97 -6.34
CA ALA A 83 10.80 -12.92 -7.37
C ALA A 83 12.33 -13.09 -7.40
N GLU A 84 12.80 -14.33 -7.44
CA GLU A 84 14.22 -14.64 -7.63
C GLU A 84 14.35 -16.01 -8.31
N LYS A 85 15.11 -16.06 -9.42
CA LYS A 85 15.32 -17.25 -10.24
C LYS A 85 13.98 -17.88 -10.66
N TRP A 86 13.05 -17.05 -11.12
CA TRP A 86 11.70 -17.46 -11.56
C TRP A 86 10.79 -18.03 -10.48
N LEU A 87 11.19 -17.92 -9.20
CA LEU A 87 10.43 -18.44 -8.06
C LEU A 87 9.94 -17.31 -7.17
N LEU A 88 8.74 -17.47 -6.61
CA LEU A 88 8.22 -16.59 -5.58
C LEU A 88 8.83 -16.94 -4.23
N ARG A 89 9.53 -15.99 -3.62
CA ARG A 89 10.16 -16.10 -2.31
C ARG A 89 9.58 -15.11 -1.31
N THR A 90 9.95 -15.30 -0.04
CA THR A 90 9.56 -14.43 1.07
C THR A 90 10.82 -13.94 1.77
N LYS A 91 10.88 -12.64 2.08
CA LYS A 91 11.98 -12.05 2.86
C LYS A 91 11.80 -12.46 4.33
N GLY A 92 12.89 -12.97 4.93
CA GLY A 92 12.92 -13.41 6.33
C GLY A 92 12.31 -14.79 6.57
N VAL A 93 12.43 -15.25 7.83
CA VAL A 93 11.65 -16.38 8.37
C VAL A 93 10.26 -15.84 8.75
N GLY A 94 9.19 -16.57 8.40
CA GLY A 94 7.80 -16.08 8.47
C GLY A 94 7.45 -15.36 9.79
N TRP A 95 6.75 -14.24 9.67
CA TRP A 95 6.27 -13.48 10.83
C TRP A 95 4.88 -13.98 11.23
N LEU A 96 4.82 -14.60 12.39
CA LEU A 96 3.59 -14.95 13.09
C LEU A 96 3.31 -13.81 14.07
N ASP A 97 2.14 -13.19 13.96
CA ASP A 97 1.66 -12.21 14.95
C ASP A 97 0.31 -12.72 15.44
N TRP A 98 0.21 -12.98 16.75
CA TRP A 98 -1.02 -13.38 17.41
C TRP A 98 -1.58 -12.18 18.14
N TYR A 99 -2.90 -12.01 18.08
CA TYR A 99 -3.56 -11.07 18.95
C TYR A 99 -3.52 -11.60 20.39
N TYR A 100 -3.09 -10.76 21.33
CA TYR A 100 -3.29 -11.01 22.77
C TYR A 100 -4.73 -10.71 23.23
N ASP A 101 -5.60 -10.34 22.30
CA ASP A 101 -7.01 -10.03 22.55
C ASP A 101 -7.86 -11.32 22.53
N PRO A 102 -8.54 -11.69 23.63
CA PRO A 102 -9.44 -12.84 23.66
C PRO A 102 -10.76 -12.63 22.89
N LEU A 103 -11.02 -11.45 22.30
CA LEU A 103 -12.28 -11.17 21.61
C LEU A 103 -12.31 -11.71 20.17
N PRO A 104 -13.25 -12.62 19.83
CA PRO A 104 -13.27 -13.36 18.56
C PRO A 104 -13.89 -12.58 17.40
N THR A 105 -13.68 -11.26 17.29
CA THR A 105 -14.29 -10.46 16.23
C THR A 105 -13.39 -9.32 15.75
N ASN A 106 -12.37 -9.64 14.96
CA ASN A 106 -11.99 -8.77 13.86
C ASN A 106 -12.23 -9.51 12.53
N CYS A 107 -13.04 -8.92 11.65
CA CYS A 107 -13.40 -9.46 10.34
C CYS A 107 -12.24 -9.38 9.34
N VAL A 108 -11.12 -10.03 9.66
CA VAL A 108 -9.89 -10.04 8.85
C VAL A 108 -9.31 -11.47 8.82
N ALA A 109 -10.18 -12.48 8.76
CA ALA A 109 -9.77 -13.90 8.78
C ALA A 109 -9.28 -14.45 7.43
N SER A 110 -9.20 -13.66 6.36
CA SER A 110 -8.80 -14.17 5.03
C SER A 110 -7.29 -14.14 4.76
N PHE A 111 -6.49 -13.41 5.55
CA PHE A 111 -5.04 -13.40 5.39
C PHE A 111 -4.34 -14.62 6.01
N CYS A 112 -5.05 -15.41 6.81
CA CYS A 112 -4.53 -16.56 7.56
C CYS A 112 -4.93 -17.93 7.00
N LYS A 113 -5.33 -18.04 5.73
CA LYS A 113 -5.42 -19.34 5.06
C LYS A 113 -4.49 -19.38 3.84
N SER A 114 -3.30 -19.93 4.05
CA SER A 114 -2.69 -20.76 3.01
C SER A 114 -3.17 -22.20 3.23
N PRO A 115 -3.57 -22.95 2.19
CA PRO A 115 -3.64 -24.40 2.27
C PRO A 115 -2.25 -25.00 2.56
#